data_AF-A0A0F9PWB1-F1
#
_entry.id   AF-A0A0F9PWB1-F1
#
_cell.length_a   1.000
_cell.length_b   1.000
_cell.length_c   1.000
_cell.angle_alpha   90.00
_cell.angle_beta   90.00
_cell.angle_gamma   90.00
#
_symmetry.space_group_name_H-M   'P 1'
#
loop_
_entity.id
_entity.type
_entity.pdbx_description
1 polymer ?
#
loop_
_entity_poly.entity_id
_entity_poly.type
_entity_poly.pdbx_seq_one_letter_code
_entity_poly.pdbx_strand_id
1 'polypeptide(L)' 'MYCMKCKNDLSGCVCEDIDERLASLNNSPHFIYRKCRKCQKHYDRCTCENPDWTTSDDNIEFSDE' A
#
# COMPACT_ATOMS: atom_id res chain seq x y z
N MET A 1 -4.11 -2.77 -6.96
CA MET A 1 -5.36 -1.96 -7.07
C MET A 1 -5.29 -1.08 -8.32
N TYR A 2 -6.42 -0.57 -8.81
CA TYR A 2 -6.49 0.30 -10.00
C TYR A 2 -6.81 1.76 -9.64
N CYS A 3 -6.12 2.72 -10.27
CA CYS A 3 -6.34 4.15 -10.07
C CYS A 3 -7.25 4.72 -11.16
N MET A 4 -8.49 5.08 -10.79
CA MET A 4 -9.46 5.68 -11.71
C MET A 4 -9.08 7.07 -12.23
N LYS A 5 -8.21 7.81 -11.52
CA LYS A 5 -7.82 9.19 -11.86
C LYS A 5 -6.88 9.23 -13.07
N CYS A 6 -5.85 8.39 -13.09
CA CYS A 6 -4.91 8.27 -14.21
C CYS A 6 -5.16 7.06 -15.11
N LYS A 7 -6.19 6.25 -14.79
CA LYS A 7 -6.58 5.04 -15.53
C LYS A 7 -5.44 4.03 -15.68
N ASN A 8 -4.70 3.80 -14.59
CA ASN A 8 -3.58 2.85 -14.57
C ASN A 8 -3.56 2.04 -13.27
N ASP A 9 -2.87 0.91 -13.27
CA ASP A 9 -2.61 0.14 -12.05
C ASP A 9 -1.74 0.93 -11.06
N LEU A 10 -1.81 0.58 -9.77
CA LEU A 10 -1.03 1.27 -8.73
C LEU A 10 0.48 1.33 -9.01
N SER A 11 1.02 0.27 -9.62
CA SER A 11 2.42 0.18 -10.03
C SER A 11 2.80 1.22 -11.10
N GLY A 12 1.85 1.58 -11.97
CA GLY A 12 2.00 2.60 -13.03
C GLY A 12 1.32 3.93 -12.72
N CYS A 13 0.79 4.12 -11.51
CA CYS A 13 0.06 5.32 -11.14
C CYS A 13 1.01 6.51 -10.93
N VAL A 14 0.82 7.56 -11.73
CA VAL A 14 1.61 8.81 -11.70
C VAL A 14 0.94 9.93 -10.89
N CYS A 15 -0.19 9.65 -10.23
CA CYS A 15 -0.87 10.66 -9.43
C CYS A 15 -0.03 11.03 -8.21
N GLU A 16 0.24 12.32 -7.99
CA GLU A 16 1.04 12.82 -6.85
C GLU A 16 0.38 12.51 -5.50
N ASP A 17 -0.95 12.48 -5.46
CA ASP A 17 -1.78 12.24 -4.27
C ASP A 17 -2.01 10.75 -3.96
N ILE A 18 -1.45 9.83 -4.73
CA ILE A 18 -1.78 8.40 -4.57
C ILE A 18 -1.29 7.82 -3.24
N ASP A 19 -0.09 8.20 -2.79
CA ASP A 19 0.48 7.67 -1.55
C ASP A 19 -0.33 8.19 -0.34
N GLU A 20 -0.80 9.44 -0.37
CA GLU A 20 -1.69 10.02 0.63
C GLU A 20 -3.06 9.31 0.66
N ARG A 21 -3.64 9.05 -0.52
CA ARG A 21 -4.92 8.33 -0.64
C ARG A 21 -4.83 6.88 -0.17
N LEU A 22 -3.69 6.22 -0.34
CA LEU A 22 -3.47 4.88 0.19
C LEU A 22 -3.27 4.94 1.71
N ALA A 23 -2.53 5.94 2.19
CA ALA A 23 -2.31 6.15 3.62
C ALA A 23 -3.61 6.44 4.36
N SER A 24 -4.57 7.16 3.76
CA SER A 24 -5.89 7.40 4.38
C SER A 24 -6.75 6.15 4.52
N LEU A 25 -6.40 5.06 3.81
CA LEU A 25 -7.04 3.76 3.94
C LEU A 25 -6.37 2.88 5.01
N ASN A 26 -5.29 3.33 5.64
CA ASN A 26 -4.69 2.62 6.76
C ASN A 26 -5.69 2.54 7.92
N ASN A 27 -5.73 1.37 8.58
CA ASN A 27 -6.66 1.07 9.67
C ASN A 27 -8.15 1.18 9.27
N SER A 28 -8.46 1.07 7.98
CA SER A 28 -9.85 0.98 7.53
C SER A 28 -10.41 -0.42 7.82
N PRO A 29 -11.53 -0.54 8.56
CA PRO A 29 -12.03 -1.83 9.07
C PRO A 29 -12.48 -2.81 7.97
N HIS A 30 -12.66 -2.34 6.74
CA HIS A 30 -13.12 -3.14 5.61
C HIS A 30 -12.09 -3.24 4.48
N PHE A 31 -10.87 -2.72 4.70
CA PHE A 31 -9.87 -2.66 3.65
C PHE A 31 -8.46 -2.88 4.22
N ILE A 32 -7.96 -4.10 4.02
CA ILE A 32 -6.62 -4.50 4.41
C ILE A 32 -5.79 -4.73 3.15
N TYR A 33 -4.60 -4.16 3.09
CA TYR A 33 -3.66 -4.38 2.01
C TYR A 33 -2.23 -4.52 2.53
N ARG A 34 -1.35 -5.13 1.72
CA ARG A 34 0.07 -5.29 2.08
C ARG A 34 0.83 -3.98 1.85
N LYS A 35 1.51 -3.49 2.89
CA LYS A 35 2.40 -2.31 2.85
C LYS A 35 3.79 -2.66 3.36
N CYS A 36 4.79 -1.86 3.02
CA CYS A 36 6.14 -1.99 3.56
C CYS A 36 6.30 -1.11 4.82
N ARG A 37 6.77 -1.66 5.94
CA ARG A 37 7.05 -0.92 7.19
C ARG A 37 8.12 0.16 6.99
N LYS A 38 9.10 -0.07 6.12
CA LYS A 38 10.23 0.85 5.89
C LYS A 38 9.83 2.11 5.14
N CYS A 39 9.10 1.98 4.03
CA CYS A 39 8.72 3.12 3.20
C CYS A 39 7.24 3.51 3.32
N GLN A 40 6.45 2.76 4.09
CA GLN A 40 5.02 2.95 4.30
C GLN A 40 4.19 2.94 3.00
N LYS A 41 4.75 2.43 1.90
CA LYS A 41 4.07 2.31 0.61
C LYS A 41 3.43 0.94 0.44
N HIS A 42 2.34 0.92 -0.33
CA HIS A 42 1.69 -0.30 -0.81
C HIS A 42 2.69 -1.21 -1.56
N TYR A 43 2.49 -2.53 -1.51
CA TYR A 43 3.44 -3.50 -2.08
C TYR A 43 3.77 -3.26 -3.55
N ASP A 44 2.77 -2.99 -4.41
CA ASP A 44 2.97 -2.65 -5.83
C ASP A 44 3.81 -1.37 -6.08
N ARG A 45 4.03 -0.54 -5.06
CA ARG A 45 4.74 0.74 -5.15
C ARG A 45 6.02 0.76 -4.30
N CYS A 46 6.32 -0.34 -3.61
CA CYS A 46 7.52 -0.44 -2.79
C CYS A 46 8.74 -0.68 -3.68
N THR A 47 9.78 0.13 -3.52
CA THR A 47 11.06 0.01 -4.24
C THR A 47 12.22 -0.35 -3.31
N CYS A 48 11.93 -0.75 -2.07
CA CYS A 48 12.95 -1.18 -1.12
C CYS A 48 13.63 -2.47 -1.62
N GLU A 49 14.96 -2.51 -1.60
CA GLU A 49 15.74 -3.71 -1.96
C GLU A 49 15.42 -4.90 -1.03
N ASN A 50 15.26 -4.63 0.26
CA ASN A 50 14.85 -5.59 1.27
C ASN A 50 13.58 -5.07 1.97
N PRO A 51 12.39 -5.26 1.38
CA PRO A 51 11.14 -4.76 1.95
C PRO A 51 10.80 -5.52 3.24
N ASP A 52 10.27 -4.80 4.22
CA ASP A 52 9.74 -5.37 5.46
C ASP A 52 8.22 -5.26 5.41
N TRP A 53 7.53 -6.39 5.26
CA TRP A 53 6.12 -6.40 4.91
C TRP A 53 5.21 -6.42 6.14
N THR A 54 4.08 -5.73 6.02
CA THR A 54 3.02 -5.69 7.03
C THR A 54 1.69 -5.44 6.34
N THR A 55 0.60 -5.40 7.10
CA THR A 55 -0.69 -4.98 6.58
C THR A 55 -0.97 -3.50 6.85
N SER A 56 -1.95 -2.93 6.16
CA SER A 56 -2.43 -1.56 6.37
C SER A 56 -3.16 -1.36 7.69
N ASP A 57 -3.49 -2.46 8.39
CA ASP A 57 -4.00 -2.45 9.75
C ASP A 57 -2.86 -2.84 10.70
N ASP A 58 -2.48 -1.92 11.58
CA ASP A 58 -1.34 -2.16 12.47
C ASP A 58 -1.64 -3.22 13.55
N ASN A 59 -2.90 -3.67 13.69
CA ASN A 59 -3.31 -4.74 14.60
C ASN A 59 -3.31 -6.13 13.94
N ILE A 60 -3.07 -6.22 12.63
CA ILE A 60 -3.07 -7.47 11.89
C ILE A 60 -1.64 -7.78 11.45
N GLU A 61 -1.03 -8.74 12.15
CA GLU A 61 0.27 -9.27 11.76
C GLU A 61 0.15 -10.07 10.45
N PHE A 62 1.07 -9.80 9.53
CA PHE A 62 1.16 -10.53 8.28
C PHE A 62 1.84 -11.88 8.56
N SER A 63 1.09 -12.99 8.46
CA SER A 63 1.63 -14.34 8.50
C SER A 63 1.97 -14.77 7.07
N ASP A 64 3.25 -14.88 6.74
CA ASP A 64 3.71 -15.56 5.53
C ASP A 64 3.62 -17.09 5.78
N GLU A 65 2.42 -17.68 5.65
CA GLU A 65 2.21 -19.14 5.54
C GLU A 65 2.10 -19.58 4.07
#